data_AF-A0AAW0QKK3-F1
#
_entry.id   AF-A0AAW0QKK3-F1
#
_cell.length_a   1.000
_cell.length_b   1.000
_cell.length_c   1.000
_cell.angle_alpha   90.00
_cell.angle_beta   90.00
_cell.angle_gamma   90.00
#
_symmetry.space_group_name_H-M   'P 1'
#
loop_
_entity.id
_entity.type
_entity.pdbx_description
1 polymer ?
#
loop_
_entity_poly.entity_id
_entity_poly.type
_entity_poly.pdbx_seq_one_letter_code
_entity_poly.pdbx_strand_id
1 'polypeptide(L)'
;MAVGADVGLDQFLLQPRPDNEIGSDLRALDALTRQHVENNYHLKPVHQTLKSLSQALVALGFSGHGQRSPDDIVRLAIEARTRYAALQHIITRVALQSSTLSMGSGASVSLLPPSVAAFAQSVPATERHRGNAEAMSTAMTKWRQLSAFLLHPNRSDRAPLPPPEEAVAQQAQQLAKELNRFLQAFVVSGREINYEQEDHLRQVLAECARFGYLLFSQPAEYRFNYDGQGRRGGIVVCPGLERVSDGEGRPFSKPQVLSAPVEDV
;
A
#
# COMPACT_ATOMS: atom_id res chain seq x y z
N MET A 1 51.04 5.25 7.81
CA MET A 1 49.78 5.74 7.21
C MET A 1 48.95 4.51 6.85
N ALA A 2 47.90 4.22 7.60
CA ALA A 2 46.97 3.16 7.25
C ALA A 2 46.09 3.69 6.11
N VAL A 3 46.22 3.10 4.93
CA VAL A 3 45.26 3.28 3.83
C VAL A 3 43.95 2.72 4.37
N GLY A 4 42.95 3.57 4.60
CA GLY A 4 41.63 3.13 5.04
C GLY A 4 41.14 2.10 4.04
N ALA A 5 40.94 0.86 4.50
CA ALA A 5 40.33 -0.16 3.68
C ALA A 5 38.96 0.35 3.24
N ASP A 6 38.70 0.36 1.94
CA ASP A 6 37.39 0.69 1.40
C ASP A 6 36.38 -0.30 1.97
N VAL A 7 35.48 0.20 2.83
CA VAL A 7 34.51 -0.64 3.52
C VAL A 7 33.40 -0.93 2.52
N GLY A 8 33.42 -2.10 1.88
CA GLY A 8 32.37 -2.54 0.96
C GLY A 8 31.02 -2.62 1.69
N LEU A 9 30.15 -1.62 1.47
CA LEU A 9 28.88 -1.49 2.20
C LEU A 9 27.93 -2.67 1.97
N ASP A 10 28.00 -3.31 0.81
CA ASP A 10 27.11 -4.40 0.39
C ASP A 10 27.08 -5.59 1.36
N GLN A 11 28.17 -5.80 2.13
CA GLN A 11 28.22 -6.86 3.13
C GLN A 11 27.38 -6.56 4.39
N PHE A 12 26.99 -5.30 4.58
CA PHE A 12 26.20 -4.83 5.72
C PHE A 12 24.75 -4.50 5.37
N LEU A 13 24.46 -4.23 4.10
CA LEU A 13 23.09 -3.90 3.66
C LEU A 13 22.13 -5.08 3.88
N LEU A 14 20.84 -4.75 4.02
CA LEU A 14 19.79 -5.73 4.26
C LEU A 14 19.71 -6.73 3.09
N GLN A 15 19.44 -7.99 3.41
CA GLN A 15 19.27 -9.05 2.42
C GLN A 15 17.84 -9.02 1.87
N PRO A 16 17.68 -9.23 0.55
CA PRO A 16 16.36 -9.30 -0.06
C PRO A 16 15.59 -10.50 0.51
N ARG A 17 14.30 -10.29 0.73
CA ARG A 17 13.39 -11.40 1.02
C ARG A 17 13.01 -12.09 -0.29
N PRO A 18 12.88 -13.43 -0.34
CA PRO A 18 12.50 -14.13 -1.56
C PRO A 18 11.15 -13.66 -2.14
N ASP A 19 11.11 -13.46 -3.45
CA ASP A 19 9.93 -12.97 -4.19
C ASP A 19 8.66 -13.80 -3.92
N ASN A 20 8.79 -15.12 -3.77
CA ASN A 20 7.68 -16.03 -3.49
C ASN A 20 7.09 -15.80 -2.08
N GLU A 21 7.91 -15.44 -1.10
CA GLU A 21 7.47 -15.08 0.24
C GLU A 21 6.75 -13.74 0.24
N ILE A 22 7.29 -12.73 -0.45
CA ILE A 22 6.64 -11.42 -0.60
C ILE A 22 5.27 -11.58 -1.26
N GLY A 23 5.18 -12.40 -2.31
CA GLY A 23 3.90 -12.74 -2.95
C GLY A 23 2.95 -13.50 -2.02
N SER A 24 3.47 -14.31 -1.09
CA SER A 24 2.67 -15.00 -0.07
C SER A 24 2.10 -14.04 0.97
N ASP A 25 2.90 -13.08 1.42
CA ASP A 25 2.47 -12.06 2.36
C ASP A 25 1.33 -11.21 1.76
N LEU A 26 1.43 -10.83 0.47
CA LEU A 26 0.35 -10.13 -0.21
C LEU A 26 -0.96 -10.95 -0.28
N ARG A 27 -0.87 -12.26 -0.50
CA ARG A 27 -2.05 -13.16 -0.45
C ARG A 27 -2.63 -13.28 0.96
N ALA A 28 -1.79 -13.24 1.99
CA ALA A 28 -2.26 -13.22 3.37
C ALA A 28 -3.04 -11.93 3.68
N LEU A 29 -2.55 -10.77 3.20
CA LEU A 29 -3.26 -9.49 3.31
C LEU A 29 -4.60 -9.47 2.57
N ASP A 30 -4.67 -10.09 1.39
CA ASP A 30 -5.91 -10.29 0.64
C ASP A 30 -6.93 -11.09 1.47
N ALA A 31 -6.52 -12.23 2.03
CA ALA A 31 -7.39 -13.07 2.85
C ALA A 31 -7.87 -12.33 4.11
N LEU A 32 -6.97 -11.60 4.78
CA LEU A 32 -7.29 -10.81 5.97
C LEU A 32 -8.29 -9.69 5.66
N THR A 33 -8.10 -8.99 4.54
CA THR A 33 -9.00 -7.91 4.13
C THR A 33 -10.38 -8.45 3.75
N ARG A 34 -10.44 -9.59 3.03
CA ARG A 34 -11.71 -10.27 2.71
C ARG A 34 -12.47 -10.62 3.98
N GLN A 35 -11.81 -11.29 4.93
CA GLN A 35 -12.40 -11.66 6.21
C GLN A 35 -12.89 -10.44 6.99
N HIS A 36 -12.13 -9.35 6.99
CA HIS A 36 -12.55 -8.10 7.60
C HIS A 36 -13.86 -7.59 6.98
N VAL A 37 -13.93 -7.56 5.65
CA VAL A 37 -15.08 -7.03 4.95
C VAL A 37 -16.35 -7.86 5.19
N GLU A 38 -16.24 -9.18 5.09
CA GLU A 38 -17.37 -10.10 5.26
C GLU A 38 -17.95 -10.07 6.67
N ASN A 39 -17.10 -9.89 7.68
CA ASN A 39 -17.52 -9.95 9.09
C ASN A 39 -18.00 -8.60 9.65
N ASN A 40 -17.63 -7.47 9.04
CA ASN A 40 -17.81 -6.16 9.67
C ASN A 40 -18.73 -5.19 8.91
N TYR A 41 -19.15 -5.53 7.69
CA TYR A 41 -20.05 -4.70 6.89
C TYR A 41 -21.35 -5.43 6.53
N HIS A 42 -22.45 -4.70 6.53
CA HIS A 42 -23.76 -5.27 6.25
C HIS A 42 -24.10 -5.28 4.75
N LEU A 43 -25.05 -6.12 4.37
CA LEU A 43 -25.67 -6.15 3.03
C LEU A 43 -27.01 -5.39 2.93
N LYS A 44 -27.44 -4.71 4.01
CA LYS A 44 -28.67 -3.89 4.05
C LYS A 44 -28.61 -2.66 3.12
N PRO A 45 -29.75 -2.05 2.74
CA PRO A 45 -29.76 -0.80 1.97
C PRO A 45 -28.92 0.30 2.63
N VAL A 46 -28.19 1.05 1.82
CA VAL A 46 -27.34 2.17 2.25
C VAL A 46 -28.12 3.48 2.10
N HIS A 47 -28.10 4.33 3.12
CA HIS A 47 -28.89 5.57 3.15
C HIS A 47 -28.13 6.80 2.62
N GLN A 48 -26.80 6.71 2.51
CA GLN A 48 -25.95 7.79 2.01
C GLN A 48 -26.08 7.94 0.50
N THR A 49 -26.00 9.19 0.03
CA THR A 49 -26.11 9.48 -1.41
C THR A 49 -24.85 9.05 -2.16
N LEU A 50 -25.01 8.70 -3.45
CA LEU A 50 -23.89 8.45 -4.37
C LEU A 50 -22.88 9.61 -4.32
N LYS A 51 -23.36 10.85 -4.40
CA LYS A 51 -22.51 12.06 -4.38
C LYS A 51 -21.65 12.16 -3.12
N SER A 52 -22.23 11.97 -1.93
CA SER A 52 -21.48 12.06 -0.67
C SER A 52 -20.43 10.97 -0.55
N LEU A 53 -20.75 9.74 -0.98
CA LEU A 53 -19.82 8.61 -0.95
C LEU A 53 -18.69 8.78 -1.97
N SER A 54 -19.00 9.27 -3.18
CA SER A 54 -17.98 9.56 -4.20
C SER A 54 -17.03 10.66 -3.75
N GLN A 55 -17.52 11.70 -3.06
CA GLN A 55 -16.66 12.74 -2.49
C GLN A 55 -15.72 12.18 -1.41
N ALA A 56 -16.23 11.32 -0.52
CA ALA A 56 -15.41 10.64 0.47
C ALA A 56 -14.34 9.75 -0.20
N LEU A 57 -14.69 9.05 -1.29
CA LEU A 57 -13.76 8.21 -2.03
C LEU A 57 -12.69 9.03 -2.78
N VAL A 58 -13.04 10.18 -3.35
CA VAL A 58 -12.06 11.12 -3.93
C VAL A 58 -11.08 11.63 -2.87
N ALA A 59 -11.57 11.94 -1.66
CA ALA A 59 -10.71 12.34 -0.55
C ALA A 59 -9.73 11.22 -0.10
N LEU A 60 -10.03 9.96 -0.43
CA LEU A 60 -9.14 8.81 -0.22
C LEU A 60 -8.15 8.58 -1.39
N GLY A 61 -8.11 9.47 -2.39
CA GLY A 61 -7.14 9.41 -3.49
C GLY A 61 -7.62 8.69 -4.76
N PHE A 62 -8.93 8.47 -4.93
CA PHE A 62 -9.49 7.85 -6.15
C PHE A 62 -9.64 8.81 -7.34
N SER A 63 -8.91 9.93 -7.32
CA SER A 63 -8.95 11.01 -8.31
C SER A 63 -8.42 10.57 -9.68
N GLY A 64 -9.29 10.04 -10.55
CA GLY A 64 -9.18 10.10 -12.02
C GLY A 64 -8.10 9.27 -12.74
N HIS A 65 -7.19 8.58 -12.03
CA HIS A 65 -6.10 7.81 -12.65
C HIS A 65 -6.29 6.28 -12.59
N GLY A 66 -7.50 5.79 -12.27
CA GLY A 66 -7.83 4.36 -12.27
C GLY A 66 -8.72 3.96 -13.44
N GLN A 67 -8.82 2.65 -13.72
CA GLN A 67 -9.72 2.10 -14.75
C GLN A 67 -11.21 2.44 -14.52
N ARG A 68 -11.60 2.79 -13.29
CA ARG A 68 -12.97 3.14 -12.90
C ARG A 68 -13.05 4.52 -12.26
N SER A 69 -14.13 5.23 -12.55
CA SER A 69 -14.45 6.47 -11.84
C SER A 69 -14.84 6.20 -10.38
N PRO A 70 -14.69 7.17 -9.47
CA PRO A 70 -15.19 7.06 -8.11
C PRO A 70 -16.66 6.64 -8.07
N ASP A 71 -17.51 7.23 -8.92
CA ASP A 71 -18.94 6.92 -8.99
C ASP A 71 -19.20 5.44 -9.33
N ASP A 72 -18.41 4.84 -10.23
CA ASP A 72 -18.57 3.43 -10.59
C ASP A 72 -18.22 2.50 -9.43
N ILE A 73 -17.17 2.83 -8.68
CA ILE A 73 -16.77 2.06 -7.50
C ILE A 73 -17.83 2.20 -6.40
N VAL A 74 -18.39 3.39 -6.20
CA VAL A 74 -19.46 3.60 -5.22
C VAL A 74 -20.73 2.86 -5.61
N ARG A 75 -21.09 2.81 -6.89
CA ARG A 75 -22.23 1.99 -7.36
C ARG A 75 -22.05 0.51 -6.99
N LEU A 76 -20.84 -0.02 -7.16
CA LEU A 76 -20.52 -1.39 -6.74
C LEU A 76 -20.57 -1.56 -5.21
N ALA A 77 -20.17 -0.56 -4.43
CA ALA A 77 -20.27 -0.60 -2.97
C ALA A 77 -21.73 -0.54 -2.47
N ILE A 78 -22.59 0.25 -3.12
CA ILE A 78 -24.00 0.37 -2.74
C ILE A 78 -24.78 -0.90 -3.10
N GLU A 79 -24.46 -1.56 -4.22
CA GLU A 79 -25.13 -2.80 -4.64
C GLU A 79 -24.76 -3.97 -3.72
N ALA A 80 -25.76 -4.65 -3.13
CA ALA A 80 -25.52 -5.67 -2.11
C ALA A 80 -24.70 -6.85 -2.63
N ARG A 81 -24.89 -7.23 -3.90
CA ARG A 81 -24.16 -8.35 -4.52
C ARG A 81 -22.66 -8.07 -4.68
N THR A 82 -22.29 -6.83 -4.96
CA THR A 82 -20.89 -6.46 -5.28
C THR A 82 -20.20 -5.71 -4.15
N ARG A 83 -20.92 -5.48 -3.04
CA ARG A 83 -20.47 -4.65 -1.93
C ARG A 83 -19.15 -5.13 -1.34
N TYR A 84 -19.06 -6.41 -0.99
CA TYR A 84 -17.84 -6.92 -0.35
C TYR A 84 -16.62 -6.78 -1.26
N ALA A 85 -16.74 -7.14 -2.53
CA ALA A 85 -15.67 -6.93 -3.51
C ALA A 85 -15.27 -5.44 -3.62
N ALA A 86 -16.25 -4.53 -3.64
CA ALA A 86 -15.98 -3.09 -3.71
C ALA A 86 -15.29 -2.55 -2.45
N LEU A 87 -15.75 -2.94 -1.25
CA LEU A 87 -15.14 -2.52 0.02
C LEU A 87 -13.73 -3.08 0.17
N GLN A 88 -13.52 -4.34 -0.23
CA GLN A 88 -12.19 -4.96 -0.25
C GLN A 88 -11.25 -4.20 -1.19
N HIS A 89 -11.68 -3.91 -2.43
CA HIS A 89 -10.90 -3.09 -3.37
C HIS A 89 -10.49 -1.76 -2.75
N ILE A 90 -11.42 -1.06 -2.09
CA ILE A 90 -11.17 0.25 -1.50
C ILE A 90 -10.13 0.15 -0.37
N ILE A 91 -10.33 -0.75 0.58
CA ILE A 91 -9.43 -0.92 1.73
C ILE A 91 -8.04 -1.32 1.25
N THR A 92 -7.94 -2.35 0.41
CA THR A 92 -6.65 -2.84 -0.09
C THR A 92 -5.93 -1.78 -0.92
N ARG A 93 -6.64 -1.07 -1.80
CA ARG A 93 -6.03 -0.01 -2.63
C ARG A 93 -5.49 1.12 -1.77
N VAL A 94 -6.28 1.65 -0.84
CA VAL A 94 -5.86 2.74 0.04
C VAL A 94 -4.68 2.32 0.92
N ALA A 95 -4.77 1.16 1.59
CA ALA A 95 -3.73 0.69 2.50
C ALA A 95 -2.40 0.43 1.79
N LEU A 96 -2.44 -0.24 0.63
CA LEU A 96 -1.23 -0.54 -0.13
C LEU A 96 -0.64 0.71 -0.78
N GLN A 97 -1.45 1.63 -1.30
CA GLN A 97 -0.96 2.91 -1.81
C GLN A 97 -0.29 3.76 -0.71
N SER A 98 -0.88 3.81 0.48
CA SER A 98 -0.28 4.46 1.66
C SER A 98 1.05 3.82 2.10
N SER A 99 1.34 2.60 1.64
CA SER A 99 2.58 1.87 1.90
C SER A 99 3.65 2.08 0.83
N THR A 100 3.44 2.99 -0.12
CA THR A 100 4.39 3.30 -1.21
C THR A 100 4.99 4.70 -1.09
N LEU A 101 6.17 4.89 -1.69
CA LEU A 101 6.84 6.20 -1.78
C LEU A 101 6.12 7.16 -2.73
N SER A 102 5.34 6.64 -3.68
CA SER A 102 4.63 7.40 -4.70
C SER A 102 3.20 7.71 -4.27
N MET A 103 3.01 8.27 -3.08
CA MET A 103 1.68 8.72 -2.65
C MET A 103 1.14 9.72 -3.68
N GLY A 104 0.04 9.37 -4.35
CA GLY A 104 -0.66 10.26 -5.26
C GLY A 104 -1.17 11.49 -4.53
N SER A 105 -1.43 12.57 -5.28
CA SER A 105 -2.09 13.77 -4.75
C SER A 105 -3.45 13.39 -4.14
N GLY A 106 -3.50 13.27 -2.81
CA GLY A 106 -4.71 12.92 -2.07
C GLY A 106 -4.54 11.95 -0.89
N ALA A 107 -3.48 11.13 -0.84
CA ALA A 107 -3.25 10.27 0.33
C ALA A 107 -2.72 11.11 1.51
N SER A 108 -3.52 11.23 2.57
CA SER A 108 -3.19 12.06 3.74
C SER A 108 -2.33 11.34 4.78
N VAL A 109 -2.27 10.00 4.72
CA VAL A 109 -1.60 9.15 5.72
C VAL A 109 -0.68 8.15 5.03
N SER A 110 0.58 8.14 5.43
CA SER A 110 1.59 7.16 5.01
C SER A 110 1.75 6.07 6.05
N LEU A 111 1.87 4.83 5.59
CA LEU A 111 2.20 3.63 6.38
C LEU A 111 3.71 3.29 6.32
N LEU A 112 4.54 4.17 5.72
CA LEU A 112 6.00 4.05 5.72
C LEU A 112 6.60 4.70 6.98
N PRO A 113 7.87 4.44 7.35
CA PRO A 113 8.53 5.18 8.42
C PRO A 113 8.33 6.71 8.28
N PRO A 114 7.98 7.45 9.35
CA PRO A 114 7.65 8.88 9.22
C PRO A 114 8.74 9.72 8.54
N SER A 115 10.01 9.45 8.84
CA SER A 115 11.15 10.14 8.22
C SER A 115 11.28 9.83 6.72
N VAL A 116 10.99 8.59 6.32
CA VAL A 116 10.99 8.13 4.92
C VAL A 116 9.87 8.81 4.15
N ALA A 117 8.66 8.83 4.72
CA ALA A 117 7.50 9.49 4.12
C ALA A 117 7.74 11.01 3.95
N ALA A 118 8.26 11.68 4.98
CA ALA A 118 8.57 13.10 4.94
C ALA A 118 9.63 13.43 3.89
N PHE A 119 10.70 12.63 3.81
CA PHE A 119 11.73 12.79 2.80
C PHE A 119 11.15 12.62 1.40
N ALA A 120 10.43 11.53 1.13
CA ALA A 120 9.85 11.26 -0.18
C ALA A 120 8.93 12.40 -0.67
N GLN A 121 8.18 13.03 0.25
CA GLN A 121 7.33 14.18 -0.07
C GLN A 121 8.13 15.46 -0.37
N SER A 122 9.34 15.59 0.19
CA SER A 122 10.23 16.74 -0.07
C SER A 122 11.01 16.62 -1.39
N VAL A 123 11.07 15.42 -1.96
CA VAL A 123 11.79 15.17 -3.22
C VAL A 123 10.98 15.74 -4.38
N PRO A 124 11.53 16.69 -5.16
CA PRO A 124 10.82 17.26 -6.30
C PRO A 124 10.67 16.24 -7.43
N ALA A 125 9.63 16.41 -8.23
CA ALA A 125 9.46 15.62 -9.45
C ALA A 125 10.64 15.83 -10.41
N THR A 126 11.05 14.75 -11.10
CA THR A 126 12.11 14.82 -12.10
C THR A 126 11.76 15.81 -13.22
N GLU A 127 12.71 16.69 -13.55
CA GLU A 127 12.52 17.69 -14.59
C GLU A 127 12.28 17.04 -15.96
N ARG A 128 11.17 17.40 -16.62
CA ARG A 128 10.73 16.73 -17.87
C ARG A 128 11.73 16.76 -19.03
N HIS A 129 12.59 17.79 -19.10
CA HIS A 129 13.46 18.03 -20.26
C HIS A 129 14.96 17.96 -19.95
N ARG A 130 15.33 18.02 -18.67
CA ARG A 130 16.73 18.08 -18.22
C ARG A 130 17.05 17.04 -17.15
N GLY A 131 16.03 16.43 -16.57
CA GLY A 131 16.18 15.38 -15.58
C GLY A 131 16.55 14.06 -16.23
N ASN A 132 17.30 13.24 -15.50
CA ASN A 132 17.58 11.87 -15.86
C ASN A 132 16.79 10.94 -14.92
N ALA A 133 15.73 10.31 -15.44
CA ALA A 133 14.86 9.43 -14.67
C ALA A 133 15.60 8.19 -14.13
N GLU A 134 16.58 7.67 -14.87
CA GLU A 134 17.41 6.54 -14.44
C GLU A 134 18.33 6.93 -13.29
N ALA A 135 18.97 8.11 -13.38
CA ALA A 135 19.77 8.65 -12.28
C ALA A 135 18.93 8.88 -11.02
N MET A 136 17.69 9.37 -11.19
CA MET A 136 16.75 9.56 -10.08
C MET A 136 16.34 8.23 -9.45
N SER A 137 15.97 7.23 -10.26
CA SER A 137 15.62 5.88 -9.77
C SER A 137 16.79 5.22 -9.05
N THR A 138 18.01 5.34 -9.58
CA THR A 138 19.25 4.86 -8.95
C THR A 138 19.47 5.55 -7.60
N ALA A 139 19.35 6.89 -7.56
CA ALA A 139 19.55 7.66 -6.33
C ALA A 139 18.51 7.29 -5.26
N MET A 140 17.23 7.18 -5.62
CA MET A 140 16.16 6.76 -4.72
C MET A 140 16.34 5.32 -4.22
N THR A 141 16.82 4.42 -5.09
CA THR A 141 17.11 3.04 -4.71
C THR A 141 18.23 2.97 -3.68
N LYS A 142 19.34 3.67 -3.91
CA LYS A 142 20.46 3.75 -2.96
C LYS A 142 20.04 4.40 -1.65
N TRP A 143 19.30 5.52 -1.72
CA TRP A 143 18.78 6.19 -0.54
C TRP A 143 17.90 5.26 0.30
N ARG A 144 17.00 4.50 -0.33
CA ARG A 144 16.11 3.57 0.37
C ARG A 144 16.89 2.46 1.07
N GLN A 145 17.86 1.83 0.40
CA GLN A 145 18.70 0.78 0.98
C GLN A 145 19.51 1.30 2.18
N LEU A 146 20.17 2.45 2.02
CA LEU A 146 20.95 3.07 3.09
C LEU A 146 20.04 3.50 4.25
N SER A 147 18.87 4.07 3.96
CA SER A 147 17.94 4.52 5.00
C SER A 147 17.36 3.34 5.75
N ALA A 148 16.98 2.25 5.08
CA ALA A 148 16.51 1.03 5.73
C ALA A 148 17.58 0.45 6.67
N PHE A 149 18.84 0.38 6.21
CA PHE A 149 19.97 -0.01 7.03
C PHE A 149 20.19 0.93 8.23
N LEU A 150 20.15 2.24 8.02
CA LEU A 150 20.37 3.23 9.08
C LEU A 150 19.24 3.23 10.13
N LEU A 151 18.00 2.96 9.71
CA LEU A 151 16.83 2.86 10.59
C LEU A 151 16.76 1.51 11.31
N HIS A 152 17.48 0.49 10.85
CA HIS A 152 17.44 -0.84 11.47
C HIS A 152 17.96 -0.78 12.91
N PRO A 153 17.16 -1.20 13.92
CA PRO A 153 17.56 -1.10 15.33
C PRO A 153 18.75 -2.01 15.66
N ASN A 154 18.87 -3.13 14.96
CA ASN A 154 20.00 -4.04 15.05
C ASN A 154 20.73 -4.16 13.71
N ARG A 155 21.66 -3.26 13.39
CA ARG A 155 22.31 -3.21 12.07
C ARG A 155 23.21 -4.40 11.73
N SER A 156 23.49 -5.26 12.71
CA SER A 156 24.18 -6.54 12.47
C SER A 156 23.25 -7.60 11.88
N ASP A 157 21.95 -7.44 12.12
CA ASP A 157 20.92 -8.22 11.46
C ASP A 157 20.63 -7.60 10.09
N ARG A 158 20.63 -8.47 9.07
CA ARG A 158 20.42 -8.10 7.69
C ARG A 158 18.98 -8.39 7.24
N ALA A 159 18.08 -8.71 8.16
CA ALA A 159 16.65 -8.87 7.89
C ALA A 159 15.99 -7.54 7.43
N PRO A 160 14.78 -7.58 6.84
CA PRO A 160 13.99 -6.39 6.59
C PRO A 160 13.78 -5.54 7.85
N LEU A 161 13.67 -4.21 7.69
CA LEU A 161 13.44 -3.26 8.77
C LEU A 161 12.21 -3.65 9.61
N PRO A 162 12.38 -4.07 10.87
CA PRO A 162 11.24 -4.37 11.73
C PRO A 162 10.51 -3.06 12.04
N PRO A 163 9.19 -3.00 11.83
CA PRO A 163 8.43 -1.79 12.09
C PRO A 163 8.27 -1.56 13.60
N PRO A 164 8.43 -0.33 14.12
CA PRO A 164 8.13 -0.03 15.52
C PRO A 164 6.63 -0.19 15.79
N GLU A 165 6.25 -1.01 16.78
CA GLU A 165 4.85 -1.33 17.06
C GLU A 165 3.99 -0.09 17.37
N GLU A 166 4.54 0.87 18.11
CA GLU A 166 3.84 2.13 18.41
C GLU A 166 3.57 2.95 17.13
N ALA A 167 4.55 3.02 16.22
CA ALA A 167 4.40 3.75 14.96
C ALA A 167 3.34 3.07 14.08
N VAL A 168 3.37 1.73 13.97
CA VAL A 168 2.37 0.96 13.23
C VAL A 168 0.97 1.19 13.78
N ALA A 169 0.80 1.12 15.11
CA ALA A 169 -0.49 1.33 15.75
C ALA A 169 -1.06 2.73 15.47
N GLN A 170 -0.22 3.78 15.56
CA GLN A 170 -0.62 5.15 15.27
C GLN A 170 -0.98 5.35 13.80
N GLN A 171 -0.17 4.82 12.88
CA GLN A 171 -0.40 4.90 11.44
C GLN A 171 -1.69 4.19 11.03
N ALA A 172 -1.90 2.97 11.54
CA ALA A 172 -3.12 2.20 11.32
C ALA A 172 -4.36 2.92 11.87
N GLN A 173 -4.28 3.49 13.07
CA GLN A 173 -5.36 4.27 13.66
C GLN A 173 -5.72 5.50 12.81
N GLN A 174 -4.72 6.26 12.37
CA GLN A 174 -4.94 7.46 11.58
C GLN A 174 -5.54 7.13 10.20
N LEU A 175 -5.09 6.06 9.55
CA LEU A 175 -5.64 5.63 8.27
C LEU A 175 -7.04 5.02 8.41
N ALA A 176 -7.31 4.25 9.48
CA ALA A 176 -8.65 3.74 9.79
C ALA A 176 -9.67 4.87 9.92
N LYS A 177 -9.28 5.96 10.60
CA LYS A 177 -10.12 7.16 10.74
C LYS A 177 -10.48 7.78 9.39
N GLU A 178 -9.53 7.86 8.46
CA GLU A 178 -9.78 8.40 7.12
C GLU A 178 -10.69 7.46 6.32
N LEU A 179 -10.40 6.16 6.32
CA LEU A 179 -11.21 5.13 5.66
C LEU A 179 -12.66 5.10 6.18
N ASN A 180 -12.85 5.24 7.50
CA ASN A 180 -14.18 5.23 8.11
C ASN A 180 -15.05 6.42 7.70
N ARG A 181 -14.49 7.51 7.15
CA ARG A 181 -15.31 8.56 6.51
C ARG A 181 -16.15 8.03 5.35
N PHE A 182 -15.69 6.96 4.70
CA PHE A 182 -16.43 6.23 3.67
C PHE A 182 -17.11 4.97 4.23
N LEU A 183 -16.36 4.16 4.99
CA LEU A 183 -16.80 2.82 5.40
C LEU A 183 -17.96 2.83 6.41
N GLN A 184 -18.11 3.89 7.21
CA GLN A 184 -19.16 3.97 8.23
C GLN A 184 -20.58 3.82 7.67
N ALA A 185 -20.79 4.15 6.39
CA ALA A 185 -22.06 3.96 5.69
C ALA A 185 -22.50 2.49 5.55
N PHE A 186 -21.57 1.56 5.76
CA PHE A 186 -21.77 0.12 5.56
C PHE A 186 -21.69 -0.68 6.87
N VAL A 187 -21.49 -0.02 8.01
CA VAL A 187 -21.42 -0.65 9.35
C VAL A 187 -22.79 -0.64 10.00
N VAL A 188 -23.15 -1.74 10.68
CA VAL A 188 -24.41 -1.80 11.44
C VAL A 188 -24.35 -0.84 12.62
N SER A 189 -25.37 0.00 12.78
CA SER A 189 -25.48 0.90 13.93
C SER A 189 -25.41 0.14 15.25
N GLY A 190 -24.38 0.43 16.04
CA GLY A 190 -24.20 -0.12 17.38
C GLY A 190 -22.82 0.29 17.91
N ARG A 191 -22.75 0.72 19.17
CA ARG A 191 -21.48 1.21 19.73
C ARG A 191 -20.41 0.12 19.77
N GLU A 192 -20.78 -1.08 20.22
CA GLU A 192 -19.89 -2.24 20.29
C GLU A 192 -19.49 -2.72 18.90
N ILE A 193 -20.45 -2.85 17.98
CA ILE A 193 -20.20 -3.25 16.58
C ILE A 193 -19.25 -2.27 15.88
N ASN A 194 -19.46 -0.96 16.06
CA ASN A 194 -18.57 0.05 15.49
C ASN A 194 -17.15 -0.07 16.07
N TYR A 195 -17.03 -0.33 17.38
CA TYR A 195 -15.73 -0.51 18.02
C TYR A 195 -15.01 -1.76 17.50
N GLU A 196 -15.71 -2.89 17.39
CA GLU A 196 -15.17 -4.14 16.85
C GLU A 196 -14.73 -3.98 15.38
N GLN A 197 -15.55 -3.32 14.56
CA GLN A 197 -15.18 -3.02 13.17
C GLN A 197 -13.92 -2.15 13.09
N GLU A 198 -13.85 -1.07 13.87
CA GLU A 198 -12.69 -0.18 13.86
C GLU A 198 -11.44 -0.89 14.39
N ASP A 199 -11.56 -1.72 15.43
CA ASP A 199 -10.45 -2.51 15.94
C ASP A 199 -9.91 -3.49 14.90
N HIS A 200 -10.79 -4.25 14.27
CA HIS A 200 -10.37 -5.20 13.25
C HIS A 200 -9.79 -4.48 12.01
N LEU A 201 -10.32 -3.31 11.63
CA LEU A 201 -9.75 -2.50 10.55
C LEU A 201 -8.33 -2.04 10.90
N ARG A 202 -8.08 -1.58 12.14
CA ARG A 202 -6.74 -1.20 12.60
C ARG A 202 -5.77 -2.38 12.54
N GLN A 203 -6.20 -3.59 12.87
CA GLN A 203 -5.36 -4.79 12.74
C GLN A 203 -4.98 -5.08 11.28
N VAL A 204 -5.95 -5.01 10.35
CA VAL A 204 -5.68 -5.16 8.90
C VAL A 204 -4.67 -4.11 8.41
N LEU A 205 -4.87 -2.85 8.79
CA LEU A 205 -4.00 -1.75 8.36
C LEU A 205 -2.60 -1.83 8.99
N ALA A 206 -2.49 -2.39 10.20
CA ALA A 206 -1.20 -2.67 10.82
C ALA A 206 -0.41 -3.69 10.00
N GLU A 207 -1.04 -4.79 9.57
CA GLU A 207 -0.38 -5.77 8.68
C GLU A 207 0.02 -5.16 7.33
N CYS A 208 -0.81 -4.31 6.74
CA CYS A 208 -0.44 -3.55 5.53
C CYS A 208 0.77 -2.65 5.78
N ALA A 209 0.87 -1.99 6.93
CA ALA A 209 2.03 -1.18 7.28
C ALA A 209 3.29 -2.03 7.41
N ARG A 210 3.22 -3.20 8.09
CA ARG A 210 4.35 -4.13 8.17
C ARG A 210 4.82 -4.57 6.79
N PHE A 211 3.89 -4.83 5.88
CA PHE A 211 4.20 -5.12 4.47
C PHE A 211 4.85 -3.93 3.74
N GLY A 212 4.42 -2.70 4.01
CA GLY A 212 5.08 -1.48 3.53
C GLY A 212 6.54 -1.37 3.97
N TYR A 213 6.83 -1.65 5.24
CA TYR A 213 8.20 -1.68 5.77
C TYR A 213 9.03 -2.79 5.12
N LEU A 214 8.43 -3.96 4.88
CA LEU A 214 9.05 -5.05 4.14
C LEU A 214 9.46 -4.62 2.73
N LEU A 215 8.54 -4.01 1.95
CA LEU A 215 8.82 -3.54 0.58
C LEU A 215 9.85 -2.41 0.57
N PHE A 216 9.77 -1.48 1.52
CA PHE A 216 10.76 -0.42 1.69
C PHE A 216 12.17 -0.98 1.93
N SER A 217 12.27 -2.09 2.67
CA SER A 217 13.55 -2.73 2.98
C SER A 217 14.15 -3.52 1.82
N GLN A 218 13.39 -3.78 0.76
CA GLN A 218 13.92 -4.54 -0.37
C GLN A 218 14.90 -3.70 -1.20
N PRO A 219 15.96 -4.30 -1.75
CA PRO A 219 16.87 -3.58 -2.64
C PRO A 219 16.22 -3.21 -3.98
N ALA A 220 15.35 -4.08 -4.51
CA ALA A 220 14.59 -3.87 -5.74
C ALA A 220 13.33 -3.02 -5.52
N GLU A 221 12.83 -2.37 -6.57
CA GLU A 221 11.58 -1.61 -6.54
C GLU A 221 10.39 -2.48 -6.95
N TYR A 222 9.25 -2.26 -6.28
CA TYR A 222 8.02 -2.99 -6.50
C TYR A 222 6.87 -2.04 -6.82
N ARG A 223 5.92 -2.51 -7.63
CA ARG A 223 4.73 -1.77 -8.03
C ARG A 223 3.51 -2.66 -7.91
N PHE A 224 2.44 -2.08 -7.35
CA PHE A 224 1.12 -2.69 -7.36
C PHE A 224 0.47 -2.53 -8.72
N ASN A 225 -0.03 -3.63 -9.26
CA ASN A 225 -0.75 -3.67 -10.52
C ASN A 225 -2.26 -3.80 -10.26
N TYR A 226 -3.03 -2.80 -10.67
CA TYR A 226 -4.49 -2.78 -10.55
C TYR A 226 -5.20 -3.03 -11.89
N ASP A 227 -4.45 -3.37 -12.94
CA ASP A 227 -5.01 -3.71 -14.24
C ASP A 227 -5.53 -5.14 -14.20
N GLY A 228 -6.86 -5.26 -14.15
CA GLY A 228 -7.53 -6.53 -14.20
C GLY A 228 -7.46 -7.21 -15.58
N GLN A 229 -7.96 -8.45 -15.67
CA GLN A 229 -8.14 -9.16 -16.94
C GLN A 229 -9.27 -8.57 -17.81
N GLY A 230 -9.93 -7.51 -17.34
CA GLY A 230 -10.92 -6.77 -18.11
C GLY A 230 -12.27 -7.48 -18.17
N ARG A 231 -12.57 -8.34 -17.19
CA ARG A 231 -13.88 -8.97 -17.08
C ARG A 231 -14.94 -7.87 -16.96
N ARG A 232 -15.96 -7.90 -17.83
CA ARG A 232 -17.09 -6.95 -17.76
C ARG A 232 -17.72 -7.03 -16.38
N GLY A 233 -17.67 -5.93 -15.64
CA GLY A 233 -18.18 -5.83 -14.27
C GLY A 233 -17.18 -6.18 -13.17
N GLY A 234 -16.05 -6.84 -13.46
CA GLY A 234 -15.13 -7.36 -12.45
C GLY A 234 -14.22 -6.30 -11.82
N ILE A 235 -14.11 -6.25 -10.49
CA ILE A 235 -13.26 -5.33 -9.74
C ILE A 235 -12.05 -6.04 -9.16
N VAL A 236 -10.88 -5.40 -9.21
CA VAL A 236 -9.64 -5.95 -8.65
C VAL A 236 -9.70 -5.85 -7.13
N VAL A 237 -9.96 -6.95 -6.44
CA VAL A 237 -10.08 -6.98 -4.97
C VAL A 237 -8.72 -7.04 -4.28
N CYS A 238 -7.70 -7.59 -4.96
CA CYS A 238 -6.30 -7.51 -4.55
C CYS A 238 -5.41 -7.22 -5.75
N PRO A 239 -4.51 -6.22 -5.68
CA PRO A 239 -3.61 -5.92 -6.78
C PRO A 239 -2.60 -7.03 -7.00
N GLY A 240 -2.11 -7.12 -8.23
CA GLY A 240 -0.89 -7.84 -8.51
C GLY A 240 0.32 -7.12 -7.93
N LEU A 241 1.45 -7.82 -7.87
CA LEU A 241 2.73 -7.27 -7.45
C LEU A 241 3.78 -7.57 -8.51
N GLU A 242 4.50 -6.53 -8.91
CA GLU A 242 5.53 -6.61 -9.93
C GLU A 242 6.82 -6.02 -9.40
N ARG A 243 7.94 -6.69 -9.66
CA ARG A 243 9.28 -6.13 -9.48
C ARG A 243 9.67 -5.38 -10.76
N VAL A 244 10.02 -4.11 -10.63
CA VAL A 244 10.21 -3.21 -11.78
C VAL A 244 11.66 -2.82 -12.02
N SER A 245 12.53 -2.96 -11.02
CA SER A 245 13.97 -2.70 -11.12
C SER A 245 14.77 -3.73 -10.32
N ASP A 246 16.07 -3.79 -10.59
CA ASP A 246 17.01 -4.56 -9.79
C ASP A 246 17.48 -3.78 -8.53
N GLY A 247 18.39 -4.39 -7.77
CA GLY A 247 18.99 -3.78 -6.57
C GLY A 247 19.88 -2.57 -6.84
N GLU A 248 20.22 -2.28 -8.09
CA GLU A 248 21.00 -1.09 -8.46
C GLU A 248 20.09 0.06 -8.92
N GLY A 249 18.77 -0.15 -8.94
CA GLY A 249 17.81 0.81 -9.45
C GLY A 249 17.72 0.82 -10.98
N ARG A 250 18.23 -0.21 -11.65
CA ARG A 250 18.11 -0.33 -13.11
C ARG A 250 16.75 -0.92 -13.45
N PRO A 251 15.92 -0.24 -14.26
CA PRO A 251 14.60 -0.73 -14.60
C PRO A 251 14.70 -1.97 -15.51
N PHE A 252 13.82 -2.94 -15.30
CA PHE A 252 13.67 -4.06 -16.22
C PHE A 252 12.96 -3.62 -17.50
N SER A 253 13.34 -4.20 -18.63
CA SER A 253 12.62 -4.02 -19.90
C SER A 253 11.18 -4.52 -19.83
N LYS A 254 10.93 -5.55 -19.02
CA LYS A 254 9.60 -6.05 -18.67
C LYS A 254 9.53 -6.30 -17.16
N PRO A 255 8.53 -5.75 -16.45
CA PRO A 255 8.31 -6.05 -15.04
C PRO A 255 8.18 -7.55 -14.79
N GLN A 256 8.72 -8.02 -13.67
CA GLN A 256 8.64 -9.41 -13.25
C GLN A 256 7.43 -9.57 -12.34
N VAL A 257 6.47 -10.40 -12.75
CA VAL A 257 5.21 -10.59 -12.01
C VAL A 257 5.44 -11.57 -10.86
N LEU A 258 5.23 -11.12 -9.63
CA LEU A 258 5.29 -11.94 -8.41
C LEU A 258 3.92 -12.52 -8.07
N SER A 259 2.87 -11.72 -8.28
CA SER A 259 1.47 -12.14 -8.12
C SER A 259 0.61 -11.44 -9.16
N ALA A 260 -0.33 -12.17 -9.74
CA ALA A 260 -1.33 -11.60 -10.62
C ALA A 260 -2.42 -10.87 -9.79
N PRO A 261 -3.08 -9.84 -10.35
CA PRO A 261 -4.25 -9.24 -9.73
C PRO A 261 -5.39 -10.25 -9.59
N VAL A 262 -6.15 -10.14 -8.49
CA VAL A 262 -7.34 -10.96 -8.22
C VAL A 262 -8.58 -10.12 -8.52
N GLU A 263 -9.45 -10.63 -9.40
CA GLU A 263 -10.73 -9.99 -9.74
C GLU A 263 -11.92 -10.73 -9.11
N ASP A 264 -12.94 -9.97 -8.72
CA ASP A 264 -14.25 -10.47 -8.28
C ASP A 264 -15.39 -9.72 -9.00
N VAL A 265 -16.62 -10.26 -8.99
CA VAL A 265 -17.77 -9.82 -9.80
C VAL A 265 -18.89 -9.19 -8.99
#